data_AF-A0AAN6QTC5-F1
#
_entry.id   AF-A0AAN6QTC5-F1
#
_cell.length_a   1.000
_cell.length_b   1.000
_cell.length_c   1.000
_cell.angle_alpha   90.00
_cell.angle_beta   90.00
_cell.angle_gamma   90.00
#
_symmetry.space_group_name_H-M   'P 1'
#
loop_
_entity.id
_entity.type
_entity.pdbx_description
1 polymer ?
#
loop_
_entity_poly.entity_id
_entity_poly.type
_entity_poly.pdbx_seq_one_letter_code
_entity_poly.pdbx_strand_id
1 'polypeptide(L)'
;MYGPPLVEAATNPLAAAQVEPASPSPSAANESRPFRSARPASVDRPKSNVDLRFLQNPRIYYSLPTEDAAPPSLGSGQQPSPDTPLPDLLRSSHFGRAAETAARDLLRCSPSDAEPIFQLLYTRLACLVLVSRPDLAVQEAAPLMDLLARNMPSSAGIVAHVPWELRLLLVRLQSLSTEDGGRRGVMALYVLAGGARAHLRQTHKDEDEREHALWSERLRDLGLRVADALVEMGELETAERHLDSLTDVDLDEVTYRKAMLRIYVGDIFGAEHYLDKLGSGNKKATLEILLKMADGQDATSSWQDLLKHHPDDDTMANNLAVSSLYAGNIMDARRILEQTLSRSPASASILFNINTIYELCSGRGLDHKIDVATTRRHEEG
;
A
#
# COMPACT_ATOMS: atom_id res chain seq x y z
N MET A 1 20.70 19.31 -6.63
CA MET A 1 19.35 19.18 -6.08
C MET A 1 18.83 17.82 -6.53
N TYR A 2 19.24 16.76 -5.84
CA TYR A 2 18.78 15.40 -6.09
C TYR A 2 17.72 15.12 -5.03
N GLY A 3 16.45 15.17 -5.42
CA GLY A 3 15.37 14.70 -4.55
C GLY A 3 15.54 13.20 -4.29
N PRO A 4 15.13 12.68 -3.12
CA PRO A 4 15.11 11.24 -2.91
C PRO A 4 14.22 10.62 -4.00
N PRO A 5 14.58 9.44 -4.56
CA PRO A 5 13.68 8.72 -5.43
C PRO A 5 12.44 8.40 -4.60
N LEU A 6 11.27 8.87 -5.04
CA LEU A 6 10.00 8.35 -4.56
C LEU A 6 9.97 6.89 -5.00
N VAL A 7 10.47 6.02 -4.13
CA VAL A 7 10.18 4.60 -4.18
C VAL A 7 8.66 4.53 -4.15
N GLU A 8 8.12 4.05 -5.26
CA GLU A 8 6.73 3.69 -5.48
C GLU A 8 6.07 3.37 -4.14
N ALA A 9 5.12 4.22 -3.72
CA ALA A 9 4.30 3.91 -2.56
C ALA A 9 3.42 2.72 -2.97
N ALA A 10 3.99 1.53 -2.94
CA ALA A 10 3.25 0.28 -2.92
C ALA A 10 2.43 0.34 -1.64
N THR A 11 1.25 0.95 -1.73
CA THR A 11 0.19 0.84 -0.74
C THR A 11 0.09 -0.64 -0.44
N ASN A 12 0.49 -1.06 0.77
CA ASN A 12 0.46 -2.46 1.14
C ASN A 12 -0.98 -2.94 0.90
N PRO A 13 -1.22 -3.76 -0.15
CA PRO A 13 -2.57 -4.08 -0.53
C PRO A 13 -3.29 -4.80 0.60
N LEU A 14 -2.56 -5.51 1.49
CA LEU A 14 -3.08 -6.27 2.61
C LEU A 14 -3.37 -5.43 3.87
N ALA A 15 -3.01 -4.14 3.92
CA ALA A 15 -3.19 -3.32 5.13
C ALA A 15 -4.65 -3.22 5.58
N ALA A 16 -5.62 -3.21 4.64
CA ALA A 16 -7.05 -3.19 4.94
C ALA A 16 -7.57 -4.51 5.55
N ALA A 17 -6.89 -5.64 5.31
CA ALA A 17 -7.28 -6.96 5.81
C ALA A 17 -6.74 -7.28 7.21
N GLN A 18 -5.90 -6.39 7.78
CA GLN A 18 -5.25 -6.57 9.08
C GLN A 18 -5.92 -5.79 10.23
N VAL A 19 -7.02 -5.07 9.95
CA VAL A 19 -7.80 -4.36 10.98
C VAL A 19 -8.69 -5.36 11.71
N GLU A 20 -8.34 -5.73 12.94
CA GLU A 20 -9.25 -6.46 13.84
C GLU A 20 -10.50 -5.60 14.13
N PRO A 21 -11.70 -6.19 14.21
CA PRO A 21 -12.88 -5.47 14.67
C PRO A 21 -12.68 -5.06 16.14
N ALA A 22 -12.97 -3.78 16.44
CA ALA A 22 -12.87 -3.20 17.76
C ALA A 22 -13.56 -4.07 18.85
N SER A 23 -12.80 -4.41 19.89
CA SER A 23 -13.31 -5.12 21.06
C SER A 23 -14.17 -4.19 21.93
N PRO A 24 -15.38 -4.58 22.37
CA PRO A 24 -16.14 -3.82 23.36
C PRO A 24 -15.66 -4.12 24.79
N SER A 25 -15.43 -3.05 25.56
CA SER A 25 -15.09 -3.06 27.00
C SER A 25 -16.21 -3.65 27.90
N PRO A 26 -15.90 -4.07 29.14
CA PRO A 26 -16.66 -5.09 29.85
C PRO A 26 -17.69 -4.52 30.83
N SER A 27 -18.83 -5.21 31.01
CA SER A 27 -19.56 -5.16 32.29
C SER A 27 -20.47 -6.37 32.53
N ALA A 28 -20.39 -6.84 33.78
CA ALA A 28 -21.32 -7.65 34.57
C ALA A 28 -21.59 -9.12 34.19
N ALA A 29 -20.94 -9.96 35.00
CA ALA A 29 -21.24 -11.34 35.39
C ALA A 29 -22.67 -11.87 35.15
N ASN A 30 -22.76 -13.07 34.55
CA ASN A 30 -23.57 -14.14 35.16
C ASN A 30 -23.11 -15.56 34.76
N GLU A 31 -22.99 -16.38 35.80
CA GLU A 31 -22.97 -17.83 35.97
C GLU A 31 -22.66 -18.83 34.82
N SER A 32 -21.81 -19.78 35.21
CA SER A 32 -21.24 -20.88 34.43
C SER A 32 -22.22 -22.06 34.21
N ARG A 33 -22.17 -22.69 33.03
CA ARG A 33 -22.43 -24.14 32.81
C ARG A 33 -21.82 -24.62 31.46
N PRO A 34 -21.33 -25.88 31.36
CA PRO A 34 -20.53 -26.32 30.23
C PRO A 34 -21.43 -26.83 29.09
N PHE A 35 -21.46 -26.12 27.97
CA PHE A 35 -22.09 -26.63 26.74
C PHE A 35 -21.05 -27.24 25.81
N ARG A 36 -21.29 -28.52 25.49
CA ARG A 36 -20.52 -29.35 24.56
C ARG A 36 -20.38 -28.66 23.20
N SER A 37 -19.18 -28.72 22.64
CA SER A 37 -18.86 -28.33 21.27
C SER A 37 -19.73 -29.11 20.28
N ALA A 38 -20.72 -28.44 19.70
CA ALA A 38 -21.41 -28.88 18.49
C ALA A 38 -20.82 -28.10 17.32
N ARG A 39 -20.12 -28.83 16.45
CA ARG A 39 -19.65 -28.37 15.14
C ARG A 39 -20.84 -27.77 14.37
N PRO A 40 -20.82 -26.49 13.94
CA PRO A 40 -21.93 -25.95 13.18
C PRO A 40 -21.98 -26.66 11.83
N ALA A 41 -23.15 -27.23 11.54
CA ALA A 41 -23.47 -27.79 10.23
C ALA A 41 -23.28 -26.69 9.16
N SER A 42 -22.59 -27.06 8.09
CA SER A 42 -22.44 -26.23 6.89
C SER A 42 -23.82 -25.82 6.38
N VAL A 43 -24.13 -24.54 6.46
CA VAL A 43 -25.25 -23.95 5.73
C VAL A 43 -24.89 -24.06 4.25
N ASP A 44 -25.60 -24.91 3.51
CA ASP A 44 -25.52 -25.01 2.05
C ASP A 44 -25.83 -23.62 1.46
N ARG A 45 -24.77 -22.87 1.13
CA ARG A 45 -24.90 -21.67 0.30
C ARG A 45 -25.29 -22.11 -1.12
N PRO A 46 -26.18 -21.39 -1.81
CA PRO A 46 -26.55 -21.73 -3.17
C PRO A 46 -25.30 -21.76 -4.04
N LYS A 47 -25.03 -22.91 -4.67
CA LYS A 47 -23.89 -23.11 -5.57
C LYS A 47 -24.00 -22.09 -6.71
N SER A 48 -23.13 -21.10 -6.71
CA SER A 48 -23.00 -20.14 -7.79
C SER A 48 -22.63 -20.91 -9.07
N ASN A 49 -23.38 -20.68 -10.15
CA ASN A 49 -23.13 -21.29 -11.46
C ASN A 49 -21.95 -20.60 -12.18
N VAL A 50 -20.83 -20.49 -11.49
CA VAL A 50 -19.61 -19.81 -11.95
C VAL A 50 -18.53 -20.87 -12.11
N ASP A 51 -17.86 -20.90 -13.27
CA ASP A 51 -16.73 -21.80 -13.53
C ASP A 51 -15.43 -20.99 -13.59
N LEU A 52 -14.56 -21.17 -12.58
CA LEU A 52 -13.27 -20.48 -12.46
C LEU A 52 -12.07 -21.35 -12.83
N ARG A 53 -12.27 -22.48 -13.53
CA ARG A 53 -11.16 -23.35 -13.97
C ARG A 53 -10.09 -22.63 -14.77
N PHE A 54 -10.44 -21.54 -15.45
CA PHE A 54 -9.47 -20.74 -16.21
C PHE A 54 -8.39 -20.10 -15.31
N LEU A 55 -8.68 -19.86 -14.02
CA LEU A 55 -7.71 -19.38 -13.03
C LEU A 55 -6.91 -20.52 -12.40
N GLN A 56 -7.43 -21.75 -12.42
CA GLN A 56 -6.80 -22.90 -11.76
C GLN A 56 -5.80 -23.66 -12.65
N ASN A 57 -5.27 -23.02 -13.69
CA ASN A 57 -4.22 -23.61 -14.51
C ASN A 57 -2.86 -23.43 -13.82
N PRO A 58 -2.14 -24.50 -13.44
CA PRO A 58 -0.85 -24.39 -12.75
C PRO A 58 0.20 -23.58 -13.51
N ARG A 59 0.08 -23.50 -14.85
CA ARG A 59 1.00 -22.74 -15.71
C ARG A 59 0.90 -21.23 -15.55
N ILE A 60 -0.16 -20.74 -14.90
CA ILE A 60 -0.32 -19.32 -14.61
C ILE A 60 0.68 -18.91 -13.52
N TYR A 61 0.89 -19.77 -12.50
CA TYR A 61 1.59 -19.42 -11.27
C TYR A 61 3.08 -19.74 -11.33
N TYR A 62 3.91 -18.71 -11.22
CA TYR A 62 5.37 -18.86 -11.27
C TYR A 62 5.95 -19.20 -9.88
N SER A 63 6.87 -20.15 -9.84
CA SER A 63 7.68 -20.42 -8.65
C SER A 63 8.60 -19.24 -8.36
N LEU A 64 8.67 -18.83 -7.09
CA LEU A 64 9.54 -17.73 -6.69
C LEU A 64 10.96 -18.27 -6.48
N PRO A 65 11.98 -17.70 -7.14
CA PRO A 65 13.35 -18.16 -6.95
C PRO A 65 13.76 -17.90 -5.50
N THR A 66 14.23 -18.96 -4.82
CA THR A 66 14.82 -18.86 -3.48
C THR A 66 16.22 -18.23 -3.51
N GLU A 67 16.80 -18.07 -4.70
CA GLU A 67 18.18 -17.59 -4.91
C GLU A 67 18.36 -16.07 -4.73
N ASP A 68 17.31 -15.26 -4.86
CA ASP A 68 17.35 -13.80 -4.59
C ASP A 68 17.32 -13.48 -3.09
N ALA A 69 17.18 -14.49 -2.23
CA ALA A 69 17.18 -14.31 -0.79
C ALA A 69 18.62 -14.14 -0.28
N ALA A 70 18.92 -13.01 0.37
CA ALA A 70 20.26 -12.74 0.91
C ALA A 70 20.74 -13.90 1.80
N PRO A 71 22.05 -14.27 1.78
CA PRO A 71 22.60 -15.38 2.57
C PRO A 71 22.15 -15.49 4.03
N PRO A 72 21.98 -14.40 4.82
CA PRO A 72 21.49 -14.50 6.21
C PRO A 72 20.05 -14.98 6.35
N SER A 73 19.21 -14.89 5.30
CA SER A 73 17.82 -15.34 5.32
C SER A 73 17.67 -16.86 5.08
N LEU A 74 18.68 -17.49 4.48
CA LEU A 74 18.71 -18.94 4.19
C LEU A 74 19.19 -19.77 5.39
N GLY A 75 19.81 -19.14 6.39
CA GLY A 75 20.40 -19.80 7.56
C GLY A 75 19.88 -19.34 8.92
N SER A 76 18.93 -18.40 8.98
CA SER A 76 18.38 -17.95 10.25
C SER A 76 17.34 -18.95 10.79
N GLY A 77 17.36 -19.20 12.09
CA GLY A 77 16.33 -20.00 12.79
C GLY A 77 14.93 -19.38 12.78
N GLN A 78 14.67 -18.40 11.91
CA GLN A 78 13.41 -17.70 11.72
C GLN A 78 12.63 -18.20 10.50
N GLN A 79 13.18 -19.10 9.68
CA GLN A 79 12.44 -19.68 8.56
C GLN A 79 11.25 -20.50 9.10
N PRO A 80 10.00 -20.21 8.68
CA PRO A 80 8.84 -20.93 9.21
C PRO A 80 8.89 -22.41 8.82
N SER A 81 8.14 -23.27 9.50
CA SER A 81 7.96 -24.67 9.08
C SER A 81 7.32 -24.75 7.69
N PRO A 82 7.60 -25.77 6.85
CA PRO A 82 6.89 -26.00 5.58
C PRO A 82 5.36 -26.06 5.74
N ASP A 83 4.86 -26.45 6.92
CA ASP A 83 3.43 -26.63 7.23
C ASP A 83 2.77 -25.43 7.93
N THR A 84 3.46 -24.29 8.03
CA THR A 84 2.88 -23.09 8.65
C THR A 84 1.67 -22.59 7.84
N PRO A 85 0.50 -22.35 8.47
CA PRO A 85 -0.71 -21.97 7.75
C PRO A 85 -0.62 -20.53 7.21
N LEU A 86 -1.35 -20.25 6.14
CA LEU A 86 -1.33 -18.97 5.43
C LEU A 86 -1.49 -17.73 6.34
N PRO A 87 -2.44 -17.69 7.31
CA PRO A 87 -2.59 -16.52 8.18
C PRO A 87 -1.36 -16.22 9.04
N ASP A 88 -0.60 -17.25 9.42
CA ASP A 88 0.58 -17.09 10.27
C ASP A 88 1.76 -16.57 9.45
N LEU A 89 1.87 -16.99 8.19
CA LEU A 89 2.85 -16.48 7.24
C LEU A 89 2.62 -14.99 6.95
N LEU A 90 1.36 -14.57 6.78
CA LEU A 90 1.00 -13.17 6.58
C LEU A 90 1.31 -12.31 7.81
N ARG A 91 0.99 -12.80 9.01
CA ARG A 91 1.29 -12.11 10.27
C ARG A 91 2.79 -11.97 10.54
N SER A 92 3.59 -12.91 10.07
CA SER A 92 5.04 -12.90 10.22
C SER A 92 5.79 -12.28 9.03
N SER A 93 5.08 -11.62 8.10
CA SER A 93 5.64 -10.94 6.92
C SER A 93 6.45 -11.85 5.98
N HIS A 94 6.20 -13.16 5.99
CA HIS A 94 6.83 -14.12 5.06
C HIS A 94 6.07 -14.17 3.72
N PHE A 95 6.02 -13.03 3.03
CA PHE A 95 5.17 -12.84 1.85
C PHE A 95 5.50 -13.79 0.70
N GLY A 96 6.77 -14.12 0.45
CA GLY A 96 7.13 -15.10 -0.60
C GLY A 96 6.51 -16.48 -0.37
N ARG A 97 6.59 -16.99 0.86
CA ARG A 97 5.99 -18.27 1.24
C ARG A 97 4.47 -18.23 1.31
N ALA A 98 3.91 -17.12 1.78
CA ALA A 98 2.48 -16.90 1.75
C ALA A 98 1.94 -16.94 0.32
N ALA A 99 2.67 -16.33 -0.63
CA ALA A 99 2.32 -16.34 -2.04
C ALA A 99 2.27 -17.76 -2.62
N GLU A 100 3.30 -18.59 -2.36
CA GLU A 100 3.31 -19.99 -2.81
C GLU A 100 2.19 -20.83 -2.19
N THR A 101 1.90 -20.61 -0.91
CA THR A 101 0.83 -21.30 -0.19
C THR A 101 -0.54 -20.91 -0.75
N ALA A 102 -0.76 -19.61 -1.01
CA ALA A 102 -2.00 -19.11 -1.61
C ALA A 102 -2.24 -19.70 -3.00
N ALA A 103 -1.21 -19.77 -3.86
CA ALA A 103 -1.32 -20.42 -5.18
C ALA A 103 -1.65 -21.91 -5.07
N ARG A 104 -0.98 -22.63 -4.15
CA ARG A 104 -1.22 -24.06 -3.92
C ARG A 104 -2.66 -24.34 -3.47
N ASP A 105 -3.17 -23.54 -2.54
CA ASP A 105 -4.52 -23.71 -2.00
C ASP A 105 -5.57 -23.32 -3.04
N LEU A 106 -5.32 -22.30 -3.85
CA LEU A 106 -6.19 -21.90 -4.96
C LEU A 106 -6.41 -23.03 -5.97
N LEU A 107 -5.34 -23.75 -6.32
CA LEU A 107 -5.40 -24.89 -7.24
C LEU A 107 -6.17 -26.09 -6.66
N ARG A 108 -6.42 -26.14 -5.35
CA ARG A 108 -7.14 -27.22 -4.66
C ARG A 108 -8.61 -26.88 -4.38
N CYS A 109 -9.02 -25.62 -4.51
CA CYS A 109 -10.40 -25.20 -4.34
C CYS A 109 -11.33 -25.85 -5.38
N SER A 110 -12.61 -26.00 -5.04
CA SER A 110 -13.62 -26.36 -6.03
C SER A 110 -13.74 -25.24 -7.06
N PRO A 111 -13.81 -25.55 -8.37
CA PRO A 111 -13.86 -24.53 -9.43
C PRO A 111 -15.09 -23.61 -9.38
N SER A 112 -16.11 -23.99 -8.60
CA SER A 112 -17.33 -23.20 -8.39
C SER A 112 -17.29 -22.32 -7.15
N ASP A 113 -16.27 -22.46 -6.30
CA ASP A 113 -16.15 -21.70 -5.06
C ASP A 113 -15.45 -20.36 -5.35
N ALA A 114 -16.22 -19.38 -5.81
CA ALA A 114 -15.68 -18.09 -6.23
C ALA A 114 -15.00 -17.30 -5.11
N GLU A 115 -15.61 -17.26 -3.92
CA GLU A 115 -15.11 -16.48 -2.79
C GLU A 115 -13.71 -16.91 -2.33
N PRO A 116 -13.43 -18.20 -2.03
CA PRO A 116 -12.08 -18.63 -1.67
C PRO A 116 -11.07 -18.44 -2.81
N ILE A 117 -11.47 -18.69 -4.06
CA ILE A 117 -10.57 -18.53 -5.21
C ILE A 117 -10.12 -17.08 -5.36
N PHE A 118 -11.05 -16.12 -5.31
CA PHE A 118 -10.70 -14.70 -5.44
C PHE A 118 -9.93 -14.18 -4.24
N GLN A 119 -10.24 -14.65 -3.02
CA GLN A 119 -9.47 -14.28 -1.83
C GLN A 119 -8.03 -14.77 -1.92
N LEU A 120 -7.81 -16.03 -2.31
CA LEU A 120 -6.47 -16.61 -2.48
C LEU A 120 -5.71 -15.96 -3.65
N LEU A 121 -6.40 -15.65 -4.75
CA LEU A 121 -5.80 -14.92 -5.87
C LEU A 121 -5.35 -13.52 -5.43
N TYR A 122 -6.21 -12.80 -4.72
CA TYR A 122 -5.86 -11.50 -4.16
C TYR A 122 -4.64 -11.61 -3.23
N THR A 123 -4.62 -12.56 -2.29
CA THR A 123 -3.47 -12.77 -1.41
C THR A 123 -2.20 -13.09 -2.20
N ARG A 124 -2.27 -13.95 -3.23
CA ARG A 124 -1.14 -14.28 -4.11
C ARG A 124 -0.59 -13.03 -4.79
N LEU A 125 -1.44 -12.27 -5.48
CA LEU A 125 -1.05 -11.07 -6.22
C LEU A 125 -0.51 -9.98 -5.29
N ALA A 126 -1.17 -9.78 -4.14
CA ALA A 126 -0.73 -8.85 -3.11
C ALA A 126 0.65 -9.19 -2.57
N CYS A 127 0.91 -10.46 -2.26
CA CYS A 127 2.22 -10.91 -1.79
C CYS A 127 3.31 -10.74 -2.85
N LEU A 128 3.00 -10.94 -4.14
CA LEU A 128 3.95 -10.69 -5.23
C LEU A 128 4.35 -9.22 -5.32
N VAL A 129 3.39 -8.31 -5.18
CA VAL A 129 3.68 -6.85 -5.12
C VAL A 129 4.56 -6.53 -3.91
N LEU A 130 4.29 -7.12 -2.75
CA LEU A 130 5.08 -6.90 -1.52
C LEU A 130 6.50 -7.45 -1.57
N VAL A 131 6.75 -8.49 -2.38
CA VAL A 131 8.10 -9.04 -2.63
C VAL A 131 8.78 -8.30 -3.80
N SER A 132 8.26 -7.15 -4.22
CA SER A 132 8.79 -6.35 -5.34
C SER A 132 8.83 -7.11 -6.66
N ARG A 133 7.84 -7.98 -6.90
CA ARG A 133 7.63 -8.72 -8.16
C ARG A 133 6.28 -8.42 -8.80
N PRO A 134 5.97 -7.14 -9.11
CA PRO A 134 4.73 -6.78 -9.78
C PRO A 134 4.65 -7.33 -11.21
N ASP A 135 5.79 -7.62 -11.84
CA ASP A 135 5.90 -8.26 -13.15
C ASP A 135 5.16 -9.62 -13.20
N LEU A 136 5.39 -10.45 -12.18
CA LEU A 136 4.71 -11.74 -12.05
C LEU A 136 3.24 -11.56 -11.70
N ALA A 137 2.92 -10.60 -10.83
CA ALA A 137 1.53 -10.32 -10.45
C ALA A 137 0.69 -9.90 -11.67
N VAL A 138 1.24 -9.07 -12.54
CA VAL A 138 0.60 -8.67 -13.82
C VAL A 138 0.32 -9.89 -14.70
N GLN A 139 1.32 -10.77 -14.88
CA GLN A 139 1.18 -11.96 -15.71
C GLN A 139 0.14 -12.94 -15.15
N GLU A 140 0.16 -13.15 -13.83
CA GLU A 140 -0.78 -14.04 -13.13
C GLU A 140 -2.21 -13.49 -13.13
N ALA A 141 -2.36 -12.16 -13.11
CA ALA A 141 -3.66 -11.48 -13.18
C ALA A 141 -4.25 -11.43 -14.61
N ALA A 142 -3.43 -11.63 -15.65
CA ALA A 142 -3.81 -11.43 -17.05
C ALA A 142 -5.09 -12.19 -17.48
N PRO A 143 -5.30 -13.47 -17.10
CA PRO A 143 -6.53 -14.18 -17.48
C PRO A 143 -7.80 -13.53 -16.92
N LEU A 144 -7.74 -13.00 -15.68
CA LEU A 144 -8.87 -12.30 -15.08
C LEU A 144 -9.06 -10.92 -15.72
N MET A 145 -7.98 -10.18 -15.96
CA MET A 145 -8.04 -8.87 -16.61
C MET A 145 -8.62 -8.94 -18.02
N ASP A 146 -8.23 -9.95 -18.82
CA ASP A 146 -8.77 -10.17 -20.16
C ASP A 146 -10.27 -10.49 -20.13
N LEU A 147 -10.71 -11.30 -19.17
CA LEU A 147 -12.13 -11.59 -18.96
C LEU A 147 -12.94 -10.33 -18.62
N LEU A 148 -12.42 -9.49 -17.71
CA LEU A 148 -13.06 -8.24 -17.31
C LEU A 148 -13.11 -7.23 -18.47
N ALA A 149 -12.07 -7.15 -19.30
CA ALA A 149 -12.02 -6.24 -20.43
C ALA A 149 -13.04 -6.57 -21.53
N ARG A 150 -13.34 -7.86 -21.74
CA ARG A 150 -14.25 -8.33 -22.81
C ARG A 150 -15.73 -8.00 -22.56
N ASN A 151 -16.14 -7.66 -21.32
CA ASN A 151 -17.51 -7.28 -20.96
C ASN A 151 -18.61 -8.19 -21.53
N MET A 152 -18.36 -9.49 -21.65
CA MET A 152 -19.32 -10.44 -22.21
C MET A 152 -20.49 -10.66 -21.22
N PRO A 153 -21.74 -10.85 -21.68
CA PRO A 153 -22.88 -11.07 -20.76
C PRO A 153 -22.69 -12.33 -19.89
N SER A 154 -22.01 -13.36 -20.40
CA SER A 154 -21.64 -14.56 -19.64
C SER A 154 -20.62 -14.29 -18.51
N SER A 155 -19.90 -13.16 -18.56
CA SER A 155 -18.92 -12.77 -17.55
C SER A 155 -19.52 -11.96 -16.39
N ALA A 156 -20.74 -11.43 -16.57
CA ALA A 156 -21.40 -10.60 -15.55
C ALA A 156 -21.59 -11.34 -14.21
N GLY A 157 -21.92 -12.63 -14.28
CA GLY A 157 -22.01 -13.50 -13.10
C GLY A 157 -20.68 -13.66 -12.36
N ILE A 158 -19.55 -13.64 -13.07
CA ILE A 158 -18.20 -13.74 -12.48
C ILE A 158 -17.80 -12.40 -11.87
N VAL A 159 -18.00 -11.30 -12.59
CA VAL A 159 -17.69 -9.92 -12.16
C VAL A 159 -18.34 -9.61 -10.81
N ALA A 160 -19.59 -10.02 -10.62
CA ALA A 160 -20.33 -9.82 -9.38
C ALA A 160 -19.64 -10.43 -8.15
N HIS A 161 -18.89 -11.52 -8.32
CA HIS A 161 -18.18 -12.20 -7.24
C HIS A 161 -16.75 -11.69 -7.02
N VAL A 162 -16.21 -10.84 -7.91
CA VAL A 162 -14.86 -10.28 -7.73
C VAL A 162 -14.88 -9.27 -6.57
N PRO A 163 -14.14 -9.50 -5.48
CA PRO A 163 -14.11 -8.61 -4.32
C PRO A 163 -13.58 -7.22 -4.67
N TRP A 164 -14.02 -6.20 -3.93
CA TRP A 164 -13.65 -4.80 -4.19
C TRP A 164 -12.14 -4.57 -4.18
N GLU A 165 -11.44 -5.10 -3.18
CA GLU A 165 -9.99 -4.95 -3.05
C GLU A 165 -9.22 -5.60 -4.20
N LEU A 166 -9.73 -6.73 -4.71
CA LEU A 166 -9.16 -7.36 -5.90
C LEU A 166 -9.36 -6.46 -7.14
N ARG A 167 -10.50 -5.81 -7.30
CA ARG A 167 -10.73 -4.87 -8.42
C ARG A 167 -9.74 -3.70 -8.36
N LEU A 168 -9.52 -3.13 -7.17
CA LEU A 168 -8.54 -2.05 -6.99
C LEU A 168 -7.11 -2.52 -7.31
N LEU A 169 -6.72 -3.70 -6.83
CA LEU A 169 -5.41 -4.28 -7.11
C LEU A 169 -5.22 -4.53 -8.62
N LEU A 170 -6.23 -5.04 -9.32
CA LEU A 170 -6.16 -5.27 -10.77
C LEU A 170 -5.97 -3.95 -11.54
N VAL A 171 -6.64 -2.87 -11.13
CA VAL A 171 -6.42 -1.54 -11.71
C VAL A 171 -4.98 -1.08 -11.51
N ARG A 172 -4.41 -1.29 -10.31
CA ARG A 172 -3.01 -0.97 -10.04
C ARG A 172 -2.06 -1.81 -10.89
N LEU A 173 -2.30 -3.11 -11.02
CA LEU A 173 -1.46 -3.98 -11.86
C LEU A 173 -1.53 -3.56 -13.33
N GLN A 174 -2.71 -3.19 -13.83
CA GLN A 174 -2.89 -2.69 -15.18
C GLN A 174 -2.06 -1.42 -15.45
N SER A 175 -1.93 -0.52 -14.47
CA SER A 175 -1.13 0.70 -14.62
C SER A 175 0.38 0.44 -14.68
N LEU A 176 0.86 -0.71 -14.20
CA LEU A 176 2.27 -1.10 -14.25
C LEU A 176 2.66 -1.82 -15.55
N SER A 177 1.69 -2.32 -16.31
CA SER A 177 1.90 -3.33 -17.35
C SER A 177 2.32 -2.78 -18.72
N THR A 178 2.10 -1.49 -18.99
CA THR A 178 2.20 -0.93 -20.35
C THR A 178 2.76 0.49 -20.34
N GLU A 179 3.36 0.91 -21.45
CA GLU A 179 3.84 2.28 -21.66
C GLU A 179 2.75 3.34 -21.47
N ASP A 180 1.48 2.98 -21.72
CA ASP A 180 0.30 3.82 -21.47
C ASP A 180 -0.47 3.44 -20.19
N GLY A 181 0.23 2.83 -19.24
CA GLY A 181 -0.35 2.26 -18.03
C GLY A 181 -1.06 3.29 -17.15
N GLY A 182 -0.48 4.49 -17.01
CA GLY A 182 -1.10 5.57 -16.24
C GLY A 182 -2.49 5.95 -16.76
N ARG A 183 -2.63 6.22 -18.06
CA ARG A 183 -3.94 6.58 -18.67
C ARG A 183 -4.95 5.45 -18.51
N ARG A 184 -4.52 4.20 -18.74
CA ARG A 184 -5.38 3.02 -18.56
C ARG A 184 -5.83 2.84 -17.12
N GLY A 185 -4.95 3.08 -16.15
CA GLY A 185 -5.27 3.07 -14.72
C GLY A 185 -6.35 4.10 -14.38
N VAL A 186 -6.16 5.36 -14.80
CA VAL A 186 -7.15 6.43 -14.60
C VAL A 186 -8.50 6.06 -15.24
N MET A 187 -8.50 5.57 -16.48
CA MET A 187 -9.72 5.11 -17.16
C MET A 187 -10.43 4.00 -16.39
N ALA A 188 -9.69 3.01 -15.89
CA ALA A 188 -10.24 1.90 -15.14
C ALA A 188 -10.82 2.35 -13.78
N LEU A 189 -10.17 3.31 -13.09
CA LEU A 189 -10.72 3.93 -11.88
C LEU A 189 -12.05 4.64 -12.16
N TYR A 190 -12.16 5.37 -13.29
CA TYR A 190 -13.43 5.99 -13.69
C TYR A 190 -14.53 4.97 -14.03
N VAL A 191 -14.16 3.82 -14.62
CA VAL A 191 -15.12 2.72 -14.85
C VAL A 191 -15.64 2.18 -13.51
N LEU A 192 -14.77 1.97 -12.51
CA LEU A 192 -15.19 1.57 -11.16
C LEU A 192 -16.06 2.64 -10.49
N ALA A 193 -15.73 3.93 -10.65
CA ALA A 193 -16.51 5.04 -10.11
C ALA A 193 -17.90 5.11 -10.77
N GLY A 194 -17.99 4.85 -12.08
CA GLY A 194 -19.26 4.72 -12.80
C GLY A 194 -20.12 3.59 -12.23
N GLY A 195 -19.53 2.43 -11.94
CA GLY A 195 -20.19 1.31 -11.27
C GLY A 195 -20.68 1.67 -9.86
N ALA A 196 -19.85 2.30 -9.04
CA ALA A 196 -20.23 2.75 -7.70
C ALA A 196 -21.39 3.76 -7.74
N ARG A 197 -21.37 4.73 -8.66
CA ARG A 197 -22.49 5.67 -8.88
C ARG A 197 -23.76 4.97 -9.33
N ALA A 198 -23.65 3.94 -10.16
CA ALA A 198 -24.81 3.15 -10.59
C ALA A 198 -25.44 2.40 -9.41
N HIS A 199 -24.63 1.79 -8.53
CA HIS A 199 -25.10 1.19 -7.28
C HIS A 199 -25.78 2.22 -6.38
N LEU A 200 -25.18 3.39 -6.15
CA LEU A 200 -25.77 4.45 -5.34
C LEU A 200 -27.12 4.96 -5.88
N ARG A 201 -27.32 4.94 -7.20
CA ARG A 201 -28.61 5.30 -7.82
C ARG A 201 -29.67 4.22 -7.65
N GLN A 202 -29.26 2.95 -7.54
CA GLN A 202 -30.15 1.80 -7.39
C GLN A 202 -30.54 1.57 -5.93
N THR A 203 -29.62 1.83 -4.99
CA THR A 203 -29.89 1.75 -3.55
C THR A 203 -30.69 2.99 -3.11
N HIS A 204 -31.95 2.81 -2.70
CA HIS A 204 -32.70 3.86 -2.05
C HIS A 204 -32.12 4.12 -0.65
N LYS A 205 -31.82 5.39 -0.33
CA LYS A 205 -31.19 5.80 0.94
C LYS A 205 -31.89 5.24 2.18
N ASP A 206 -33.21 5.03 2.11
CA ASP A 206 -34.04 4.68 3.27
C ASP A 206 -34.18 3.16 3.50
N GLU A 207 -33.84 2.31 2.52
CA GLU A 207 -33.98 0.85 2.64
C GLU A 207 -32.64 0.16 2.97
N ASP A 208 -31.51 0.67 2.44
CA ASP A 208 -30.19 0.05 2.58
C ASP A 208 -29.10 1.06 2.97
N GLU A 209 -29.29 1.78 4.09
CA GLU A 209 -28.36 2.81 4.59
C GLU A 209 -26.90 2.35 4.66
N ARG A 210 -26.66 1.09 5.07
CA ARG A 210 -25.31 0.52 5.18
C ARG A 210 -24.64 0.32 3.82
N GLU A 211 -25.37 -0.19 2.84
CA GLU A 211 -24.83 -0.37 1.49
C GLU A 211 -24.60 0.98 0.82
N HIS A 212 -25.54 1.93 1.01
CA HIS A 212 -25.39 3.29 0.51
C HIS A 212 -24.15 3.96 1.12
N ALA A 213 -23.92 3.83 2.43
CA ALA A 213 -22.73 4.36 3.10
C ALA A 213 -21.44 3.73 2.56
N LEU A 214 -21.41 2.41 2.40
CA LEU A 214 -20.28 1.67 1.85
C LEU A 214 -19.92 2.12 0.43
N TRP A 215 -20.92 2.24 -0.46
CA TRP A 215 -20.67 2.66 -1.85
C TRP A 215 -20.29 4.14 -1.95
N SER A 216 -20.78 4.98 -1.03
CA SER A 216 -20.40 6.39 -0.94
C SER A 216 -18.94 6.53 -0.49
N GLU A 217 -18.51 5.73 0.49
CA GLU A 217 -17.10 5.66 0.92
C GLU A 217 -16.18 5.19 -0.22
N ARG A 218 -16.56 4.12 -0.92
CA ARG A 218 -15.82 3.63 -2.10
C ARG A 218 -15.71 4.68 -3.20
N LEU A 219 -16.77 5.43 -3.45
CA LEU A 219 -16.75 6.49 -4.47
C LEU A 219 -15.80 7.63 -4.08
N ARG A 220 -15.79 8.02 -2.80
CA ARG A 220 -14.83 9.00 -2.27
C ARG A 220 -13.38 8.50 -2.39
N ASP A 221 -13.11 7.26 -1.97
CA ASP A 221 -11.79 6.64 -2.08
C ASP A 221 -11.31 6.60 -3.54
N LEU A 222 -12.17 6.21 -4.49
CA LEU A 222 -11.85 6.26 -5.92
C LEU A 222 -11.54 7.68 -6.40
N GLY A 223 -12.27 8.69 -5.92
CA GLY A 223 -12.00 10.09 -6.23
C GLY A 223 -10.58 10.50 -5.84
N LEU A 224 -10.14 10.10 -4.66
CA LEU A 224 -8.78 10.35 -4.16
C LEU A 224 -7.72 9.56 -4.94
N ARG A 225 -7.98 8.28 -5.25
CA ARG A 225 -7.07 7.44 -6.06
C ARG A 225 -6.88 7.96 -7.49
N VAL A 226 -7.91 8.57 -8.08
CA VAL A 226 -7.78 9.22 -9.39
C VAL A 226 -6.83 10.41 -9.30
N ALA A 227 -6.91 11.22 -8.23
CA ALA A 227 -5.95 12.29 -8.01
C ALA A 227 -4.53 11.75 -7.89
N ASP A 228 -4.33 10.69 -7.10
CA ASP A 228 -3.01 10.05 -6.92
C ASP A 228 -2.46 9.52 -8.25
N ALA A 229 -3.29 8.85 -9.06
CA ALA A 229 -2.89 8.35 -10.38
C ALA A 229 -2.54 9.48 -11.36
N LEU A 230 -3.23 10.62 -11.32
CA LEU A 230 -2.90 11.79 -12.12
C LEU A 230 -1.55 12.41 -11.70
N VAL A 231 -1.25 12.42 -10.40
CA VAL A 231 0.05 12.87 -9.88
C VAL A 231 1.17 11.96 -10.35
N GLU A 232 0.99 10.64 -10.27
CA GLU A 232 1.97 9.66 -10.77
C GLU A 232 2.23 9.80 -12.28
N MET A 233 1.22 10.19 -13.06
CA MET A 233 1.36 10.50 -14.48
C MET A 233 2.07 11.83 -14.77
N GLY A 234 2.29 12.67 -13.75
CA GLY A 234 2.81 14.02 -13.92
C GLY A 234 1.77 15.05 -14.38
N GLU A 235 0.48 14.68 -14.41
CA GLU A 235 -0.64 15.55 -14.80
C GLU A 235 -1.13 16.40 -13.62
N LEU A 236 -0.23 17.19 -13.04
CA LEU A 236 -0.42 17.85 -11.74
C LEU A 236 -1.55 18.88 -11.73
N GLU A 237 -1.68 19.70 -12.78
CA GLU A 237 -2.78 20.65 -12.91
C GLU A 237 -4.14 19.95 -13.04
N THR A 238 -4.16 18.78 -13.71
CA THR A 238 -5.37 17.97 -13.84
C THR A 238 -5.74 17.33 -12.51
N ALA A 239 -4.74 16.86 -11.75
CA ALA A 239 -4.96 16.35 -10.39
C ALA A 239 -5.57 17.42 -9.48
N GLU A 240 -5.06 18.66 -9.52
CA GLU A 240 -5.60 19.77 -8.72
C GLU A 240 -7.04 20.10 -9.10
N ARG A 241 -7.34 20.25 -10.41
CA ARG A 241 -8.70 20.48 -10.90
C ARG A 241 -9.67 19.34 -10.53
N HIS A 242 -9.18 18.10 -10.54
CA HIS A 242 -9.97 16.95 -10.13
C HIS A 242 -10.26 16.98 -8.62
N LEU A 243 -9.28 17.30 -7.78
CA LEU A 243 -9.47 17.50 -6.34
C LEU A 243 -10.51 18.59 -6.05
N ASP A 244 -10.51 19.70 -6.79
CA ASP A 244 -11.52 20.77 -6.66
C ASP A 244 -12.93 20.32 -7.04
N SER A 245 -13.07 19.25 -7.83
CA SER A 245 -14.37 18.71 -8.22
C SER A 245 -14.99 17.75 -7.18
N LEU A 246 -14.23 17.37 -6.15
CA LEU A 246 -14.68 16.42 -5.13
C LEU A 246 -15.53 17.13 -4.06
N THR A 247 -16.83 16.83 -4.00
CA THR A 247 -17.77 17.49 -3.06
C THR A 247 -18.00 16.72 -1.76
N ASP A 248 -17.92 15.39 -1.79
CA ASP A 248 -18.32 14.51 -0.68
C ASP A 248 -17.11 13.95 0.09
N VAL A 249 -16.03 14.73 0.11
CA VAL A 249 -14.74 14.38 0.69
C VAL A 249 -14.41 15.37 1.79
N ASP A 250 -13.71 14.91 2.83
CA ASP A 250 -13.21 15.78 3.88
C ASP A 250 -12.40 16.93 3.28
N LEU A 251 -12.83 18.16 3.56
CA LEU A 251 -12.20 19.37 3.02
C LEU A 251 -10.75 19.47 3.50
N ASP A 252 -10.44 19.02 4.72
CA ASP A 252 -9.08 19.02 5.25
C ASP A 252 -8.20 17.99 4.52
N GLU A 253 -8.75 16.82 4.12
CA GLU A 253 -8.05 15.85 3.27
C GLU A 253 -7.72 16.43 1.89
N VAL A 254 -8.71 17.05 1.22
CA VAL A 254 -8.51 17.66 -0.10
C VAL A 254 -7.48 18.79 -0.01
N THR A 255 -7.64 19.69 0.97
CA THR A 255 -6.73 20.82 1.21
C THR A 255 -5.31 20.35 1.48
N TYR A 256 -5.15 19.31 2.31
CA TYR A 256 -3.84 18.74 2.62
C TYR A 256 -3.17 18.15 1.36
N ARG A 257 -3.90 17.38 0.55
CA ARG A 257 -3.36 16.83 -0.71
C ARG A 257 -2.96 17.91 -1.71
N LYS A 258 -3.73 19.00 -1.82
CA LYS A 258 -3.35 20.16 -2.63
C LYS A 258 -2.06 20.81 -2.11
N ALA A 259 -1.91 20.96 -0.80
CA ALA A 259 -0.66 21.46 -0.22
C ALA A 259 0.53 20.55 -0.52
N MET A 260 0.37 19.23 -0.39
CA MET A 260 1.41 18.25 -0.71
C MET A 260 1.80 18.30 -2.20
N LEU A 261 0.84 18.47 -3.10
CA LEU A 261 1.10 18.65 -4.52
C LEU A 261 1.95 19.91 -4.80
N ARG A 262 1.67 21.01 -4.09
CA ARG A 262 2.45 22.26 -4.19
C ARG A 262 3.88 22.09 -3.70
N ILE A 263 4.08 21.40 -2.57
CA ILE A 263 5.43 21.02 -2.09
C ILE A 263 6.15 20.16 -3.13
N TYR A 264 5.45 19.19 -3.73
CA TYR A 264 6.03 18.29 -4.72
C TYR A 264 6.60 19.01 -5.95
N VAL A 265 5.96 20.10 -6.40
CA VAL A 265 6.46 20.94 -7.50
C VAL A 265 7.45 22.02 -7.06
N GLY A 266 7.75 22.12 -5.76
CA GLY A 266 8.60 23.16 -5.19
C GLY A 266 7.92 24.52 -5.00
N ASP A 267 6.58 24.59 -5.10
CA ASP A 267 5.79 25.79 -4.85
C ASP A 267 5.48 25.93 -3.35
N ILE A 268 6.48 26.35 -2.58
CA ILE A 268 6.39 26.50 -1.12
C ILE A 268 5.36 27.56 -0.73
N PHE A 269 5.35 28.70 -1.42
CA PHE A 269 4.38 29.76 -1.19
C PHE A 269 2.93 29.30 -1.44
N GLY A 270 2.70 28.53 -2.52
CA GLY A 270 1.40 27.94 -2.80
C GLY A 270 0.97 26.94 -1.72
N ALA A 271 1.90 26.16 -1.17
CA ALA A 271 1.63 25.24 -0.07
C ALA A 271 1.29 25.96 1.24
N GLU A 272 1.96 27.06 1.57
CA GLU A 272 1.65 27.91 2.72
C GLU A 272 0.21 28.45 2.68
N HIS A 273 -0.28 28.82 1.50
CA HIS A 273 -1.67 29.28 1.35
C HIS A 273 -2.71 28.22 1.77
N TYR A 274 -2.38 26.94 1.63
CA TYR A 274 -3.25 25.84 2.06
C TYR A 274 -3.11 25.54 3.57
N LEU A 275 -1.98 25.88 4.19
CA LEU A 275 -1.76 25.71 5.62
C LEU A 275 -2.75 26.51 6.47
N ASP A 276 -3.06 27.74 6.05
CA ASP A 276 -4.03 28.61 6.73
C ASP A 276 -5.46 28.08 6.65
N LYS A 277 -5.75 27.27 5.63
CA LYS A 277 -7.08 26.69 5.37
C LYS A 277 -7.30 25.37 6.08
N LEU A 278 -6.24 24.71 6.52
CA LEU A 278 -6.33 23.44 7.25
C LEU A 278 -6.81 23.65 8.68
N GLY A 279 -7.72 22.79 9.11
CA GLY A 279 -8.06 22.62 10.52
C GLY A 279 -6.85 22.26 11.39
N SER A 280 -6.90 22.61 12.67
CA SER A 280 -5.86 22.20 13.63
C SER A 280 -5.84 20.67 13.76
N GLY A 281 -4.68 20.06 13.58
CA GLY A 281 -4.51 18.62 13.71
C GLY A 281 -3.20 18.13 13.12
N ASN A 282 -3.05 16.81 13.05
CA ASN A 282 -1.82 16.17 12.55
C ASN A 282 -1.45 16.60 11.14
N LYS A 283 -2.43 16.67 10.21
CA LYS A 283 -2.19 17.09 8.82
C LYS A 283 -1.55 18.48 8.75
N LYS A 284 -2.09 19.43 9.51
CA LYS A 284 -1.55 20.79 9.60
C LYS A 284 -0.14 20.78 10.19
N ALA A 285 0.07 20.11 11.33
CA ALA A 285 1.38 20.01 11.96
C ALA A 285 2.42 19.36 11.02
N THR A 286 2.08 18.25 10.37
CA THR A 286 2.92 17.60 9.35
C THR A 286 3.29 18.57 8.24
N LEU A 287 2.32 19.32 7.70
CA LEU A 287 2.57 20.31 6.65
C LEU A 287 3.51 21.43 7.12
N GLU A 288 3.31 21.98 8.32
CA GLU A 288 4.19 23.00 8.91
C GLU A 288 5.63 22.52 9.00
N ILE A 289 5.83 21.27 9.44
CA ILE A 289 7.16 20.70 9.60
C ILE A 289 7.82 20.46 8.24
N LEU A 290 7.06 19.98 7.24
CA LEU A 290 7.56 19.79 5.88
C LEU A 290 7.95 21.12 5.20
N LEU A 291 7.18 22.19 5.42
CA LEU A 291 7.52 23.53 4.92
C LEU A 291 8.82 24.06 5.54
N LYS A 292 8.99 23.91 6.86
CA LYS A 292 10.27 24.23 7.54
C LYS A 292 11.46 23.50 6.91
N MET A 293 11.30 22.20 6.63
CA MET A 293 12.34 21.43 5.97
C MET A 293 12.63 21.94 4.55
N ALA A 294 11.59 22.29 3.80
CA ALA A 294 11.75 22.82 2.45
C ALA A 294 12.50 24.17 2.42
N ASP A 295 12.33 24.98 3.46
CA ASP A 295 13.09 26.22 3.70
C ASP A 295 14.53 25.98 4.21
N GLY A 296 14.93 24.72 4.40
CA GLY A 296 16.25 24.36 4.91
C GLY A 296 16.41 24.57 6.42
N GLN A 297 15.32 24.74 7.15
CA GLN A 297 15.35 24.85 8.61
C GLN A 297 15.42 23.48 9.27
N ASP A 298 16.04 23.42 10.45
CA ASP A 298 16.02 22.20 11.26
C ASP A 298 14.62 21.94 11.82
N ALA A 299 14.06 20.80 11.41
CA ALA A 299 12.71 20.36 11.74
C ALA A 299 12.68 19.18 12.73
N THR A 300 13.85 18.73 13.20
CA THR A 300 13.99 17.53 14.03
C THR A 300 13.20 17.60 15.34
N SER A 301 13.27 18.73 16.05
CA SER A 301 12.52 18.94 17.30
C SER A 301 11.01 18.88 17.08
N SER A 302 10.52 19.47 15.99
CA SER A 302 9.09 19.49 15.67
C SER A 302 8.57 18.09 15.33
N TRP A 303 9.34 17.30 14.58
CA TRP A 303 9.01 15.89 14.34
C TRP A 303 9.05 15.05 15.62
N GLN A 304 10.04 15.25 16.49
CA GLN A 304 10.11 14.55 17.77
C GLN A 304 8.89 14.85 18.65
N ASP A 305 8.48 16.12 18.71
CA ASP A 305 7.30 16.52 19.48
C ASP A 305 6.02 15.91 18.91
N LEU A 306 5.88 15.89 17.58
CA LEU A 306 4.72 15.26 16.94
C LEU A 306 4.69 13.73 17.17
N LEU A 307 5.85 13.07 17.09
CA LEU A 307 5.98 11.62 17.30
C LEU A 307 5.71 11.19 18.75
N LYS A 308 5.90 12.07 19.75
CA LYS A 308 5.50 11.77 21.14
C LYS A 308 4.00 11.48 21.26
N HIS A 309 3.20 12.11 20.41
CA HIS A 309 1.75 11.91 20.38
C HIS A 309 1.34 10.73 19.49
N HIS A 310 2.22 10.30 18.57
CA HIS A 310 1.99 9.23 17.60
C HIS A 310 3.19 8.27 17.56
N PRO A 311 3.50 7.56 18.67
CA PRO A 311 4.75 6.81 18.82
C PRO A 311 4.91 5.64 17.84
N ASP A 312 3.81 5.18 17.25
CA ASP A 312 3.75 4.06 16.31
C ASP A 312 3.59 4.53 14.84
N ASP A 313 3.73 5.84 14.56
CA ASP A 313 3.71 6.36 13.20
C ASP A 313 5.09 6.23 12.53
N ASP A 314 5.26 5.11 11.82
CA ASP A 314 6.47 4.79 11.07
C ASP A 314 6.82 5.85 10.00
N THR A 315 5.83 6.53 9.44
CA THR A 315 6.04 7.57 8.42
C THR A 315 6.64 8.82 9.06
N MET A 316 6.11 9.24 10.21
CA MET A 316 6.68 10.34 11.00
C MET A 316 8.08 10.00 11.52
N ALA A 317 8.30 8.75 11.96
CA ALA A 317 9.63 8.29 12.39
C ALA A 317 10.64 8.32 11.22
N ASN A 318 10.21 7.90 10.03
CA ASN A 318 11.04 7.99 8.82
C ASN A 318 11.36 9.45 8.45
N ASN A 319 10.38 10.35 8.50
CA ASN A 319 10.59 11.78 8.24
C ASN A 319 11.54 12.41 9.26
N LEU A 320 11.42 12.06 10.55
CA LEU A 320 12.34 12.48 11.59
C LEU A 320 13.79 12.03 11.30
N ALA A 321 13.97 10.79 10.86
CA ALA A 321 15.29 10.28 10.48
C ALA A 321 15.87 11.05 9.29
N VAL A 322 15.05 11.34 8.27
CA VAL A 322 15.46 12.15 7.11
C VAL A 322 15.84 13.58 7.53
N SER A 323 15.05 14.24 8.40
CA SER A 323 15.42 15.54 8.94
C SER A 323 16.72 15.50 9.74
N SER A 324 16.92 14.44 10.54
CA SER A 324 18.15 14.25 11.33
C SER A 324 19.36 14.07 10.41
N LEU A 325 19.19 13.37 9.30
CA LEU A 325 20.22 13.23 8.26
C LEU A 325 20.56 14.58 7.62
N TYR A 326 19.57 15.39 7.25
CA TYR A 326 19.79 16.73 6.69
C TYR A 326 20.44 17.70 7.68
N ALA A 327 20.17 17.55 8.98
CA ALA A 327 20.86 18.28 10.04
C ALA A 327 22.30 17.79 10.31
N GLY A 328 22.75 16.73 9.62
CA GLY A 328 24.09 16.14 9.79
C GLY A 328 24.20 15.09 10.90
N ASN A 329 23.11 14.77 11.59
CA ASN A 329 23.07 13.81 12.71
C ASN A 329 22.84 12.38 12.21
N ILE A 330 23.79 11.86 11.42
CA ILE A 330 23.68 10.54 10.74
C ILE A 330 23.44 9.40 11.73
N MET A 331 24.09 9.44 12.90
CA MET A 331 23.95 8.39 13.92
C MET A 331 22.57 8.36 14.56
N ASP A 332 21.93 9.52 14.74
CA ASP A 332 20.55 9.58 15.23
C ASP A 332 19.58 9.06 14.18
N ALA A 333 19.75 9.49 12.92
CA ALA A 333 18.95 8.99 11.81
C ALA A 333 19.03 7.45 11.71
N ARG A 334 20.23 6.88 11.83
CA ARG A 334 20.46 5.42 11.89
C ARG A 334 19.66 4.78 13.02
N ARG A 335 19.83 5.28 14.24
CA ARG A 335 19.19 4.73 15.44
C ARG A 335 17.66 4.75 15.31
N ILE A 336 17.10 5.82 14.79
CA ILE A 336 15.65 5.96 14.60
C ILE A 336 15.15 4.88 13.64
N LEU A 337 15.75 4.76 12.45
CA LEU A 337 15.32 3.76 11.46
C LEU A 337 15.51 2.32 11.93
N GLU A 338 16.62 1.99 12.62
CA GLU A 338 16.83 0.67 13.22
C GLU A 338 15.77 0.36 14.29
N GLN A 339 15.39 1.35 15.12
CA GLN A 339 14.31 1.21 16.10
C GLN A 339 12.95 1.00 15.42
N THR A 340 12.65 1.72 14.34
CA THR A 340 11.42 1.54 13.57
C THR A 340 11.35 0.13 12.97
N LEU A 341 12.43 -0.35 12.35
CA LEU A 341 12.53 -1.70 11.78
C LEU A 341 12.40 -2.82 12.82
N SER A 342 12.77 -2.55 14.08
CA SER A 342 12.63 -3.54 15.15
C SER A 342 11.18 -3.74 15.62
N ARG A 343 10.29 -2.78 15.33
CA ARG A 343 8.89 -2.78 15.81
C ARG A 343 7.88 -3.13 14.72
N SER A 344 8.17 -2.74 13.47
CA SER A 344 7.23 -2.81 12.35
C SER A 344 7.87 -3.49 11.14
N PRO A 345 7.09 -4.22 10.32
CA PRO A 345 7.56 -4.72 9.04
C PRO A 345 8.18 -3.61 8.19
N ALA A 346 9.32 -3.89 7.59
CA ALA A 346 10.09 -2.89 6.88
C ALA A 346 9.35 -2.34 5.66
N SER A 347 9.05 -1.04 5.65
CA SER A 347 8.53 -0.35 4.46
C SER A 347 9.66 -0.07 3.47
N ALA A 348 9.32 0.01 2.18
CA ALA A 348 10.32 0.26 1.13
C ALA A 348 11.08 1.58 1.34
N SER A 349 10.40 2.64 1.81
CA SER A 349 11.01 3.94 2.12
C SER A 349 11.98 3.85 3.30
N ILE A 350 11.62 3.13 4.37
CA ILE A 350 12.50 2.93 5.53
C ILE A 350 13.73 2.12 5.13
N LEU A 351 13.55 1.03 4.36
CA LEU A 351 14.64 0.21 3.84
C LEU A 351 15.60 1.01 2.95
N PHE A 352 15.05 1.83 2.05
CA PHE A 352 15.85 2.70 1.20
C PHE A 352 16.69 3.69 2.04
N ASN A 353 16.06 4.34 3.02
CA ASN A 353 16.72 5.33 3.86
C ASN A 353 17.78 4.71 4.78
N ILE A 354 17.52 3.55 5.40
CA ILE A 354 18.53 2.90 6.25
C ILE A 354 19.72 2.39 5.42
N ASN A 355 19.47 1.85 4.22
CA ASN A 355 20.55 1.43 3.32
C ASN A 355 21.40 2.63 2.91
N THR A 356 20.77 3.76 2.56
CA THR A 356 21.48 5.01 2.28
C THR A 356 22.36 5.42 3.46
N ILE A 357 21.86 5.34 4.69
CA ILE A 357 22.65 5.64 5.90
C ILE A 357 23.82 4.67 6.07
N TYR A 358 23.59 3.36 5.90
CA TYR A 358 24.67 2.38 5.98
C TYR A 358 25.75 2.61 4.92
N GLU A 359 25.37 2.97 3.69
CA GLU A 359 26.32 3.34 2.64
C GLU A 359 27.14 4.58 3.05
N LEU A 360 26.49 5.65 3.55
CA LEU A 360 27.14 6.85 4.04
C LEU A 360 28.11 6.56 5.21
N CYS A 361 27.77 5.60 6.08
CA CYS A 361 28.62 5.18 7.19
C CYS A 361 29.76 4.23 6.78
N SER A 362 29.64 3.49 5.67
CA SER A 362 30.53 2.37 5.31
C SER A 362 31.92 2.74 4.79
N GLY A 363 32.38 3.99 4.97
CA GLY A 363 33.78 4.39 4.77
C GLY A 363 34.28 4.50 3.31
N ARG A 364 33.56 3.99 2.30
CA ARG A 364 33.97 4.08 0.88
C ARG A 364 34.12 5.53 0.38
N GLY A 365 33.40 6.47 0.99
CA GLY A 365 33.55 7.90 0.70
C GLY A 365 34.86 8.51 1.22
N LEU A 366 35.50 7.90 2.22
CA LEU A 366 36.82 8.32 2.71
C LEU A 366 37.92 7.90 1.71
N ASP A 367 37.84 6.67 1.20
CA ASP A 367 38.77 6.13 0.20
C ASP A 367 38.75 6.97 -1.08
N HIS A 368 37.57 7.34 -1.58
CA HIS A 368 37.44 8.24 -2.74
C HIS A 368 37.92 9.66 -2.47
N LYS A 369 37.73 10.21 -1.26
CA LYS A 369 38.25 11.54 -0.91
C LYS A 369 39.77 11.55 -0.83
N ILE A 370 40.38 10.48 -0.32
CA ILE A 370 41.83 10.30 -0.29
C ILE A 370 42.35 10.20 -1.73
N ASP A 371 41.71 9.37 -2.57
CA ASP A 371 42.10 9.17 -3.96
C ASP A 371 42.04 10.49 -4.77
N VAL A 372 40.94 11.24 -4.69
CA VAL A 372 40.81 12.57 -5.34
C VAL A 372 41.82 13.59 -4.79
N ALA A 373 42.10 13.57 -3.48
CA ALA A 373 43.09 14.46 -2.86
C ALA A 373 44.54 14.09 -3.21
N THR A 374 44.80 12.83 -3.59
CA THR A 374 46.11 12.38 -4.09
C THR A 374 46.27 12.62 -5.59
N THR A 375 45.21 12.49 -6.39
CA THR A 375 45.26 12.75 -7.84
C THR A 375 45.53 14.23 -8.15
N ARG A 376 44.93 15.16 -7.40
CA ARG A 376 45.23 16.60 -7.54
C ARG A 376 46.67 16.98 -7.18
N ARG A 377 47.34 16.22 -6.29
CA ARG A 377 48.74 16.46 -5.93
C ARG A 377 49.73 15.98 -7.00
N HIS A 378 49.31 15.11 -7.91
CA HIS A 378 50.14 14.62 -9.01
C HIS A 378 50.05 15.49 -10.29
N GLU A 379 49.11 16.42 -10.38
CA GLU A 379 48.98 17.34 -11.52
C GLU A 379 49.67 18.70 -11.29
N GLU A 380 50.17 18.97 -10.08
CA GLU A 380 50.86 20.22 -9.70
C GLU A 380 52.38 20.06 -9.49
N GLY A 381 52.98 18.93 -9.86
CA GLY A 381 54.44 18.70 -9.82
C GLY A 381 54.95 18.20 -11.16
#